data_AF-A0A941LJT0-F1
#
_entry.id   AF-A0A941LJT0-F1
#
_cell.length_a   1.000
_cell.length_b   1.000
_cell.length_c   1.000
_cell.angle_alpha   90.00
_cell.angle_beta   90.00
_cell.angle_gamma   90.00
#
_symmetry.space_group_name_H-M   'P 1'
#
loop_
_entity.id
_entity.type
_entity.pdbx_description
1 polymer ?
#
loop_
_entity_poly.entity_id
_entity_poly.type
_entity_poly.pdbx_seq_one_letter_code
_entity_poly.pdbx_strand_id
1 'polypeptide(L)' 'MKPRAVRRHKHLQLDQAKLTRAKSVLGAKTETEAIERALALVVEEHTLDQPLKRAKGRMQLRRVFR' A
#
# COMPACT_ATOMS: atom_id res chain seq x y z
N MET A 1 -0.21 -14.93 14.02
CA MET A 1 0.73 -13.93 14.57
C MET A 1 1.22 -13.07 13.42
N LYS A 2 1.06 -11.74 13.46
CA LYS A 2 1.73 -10.87 12.46
C LYS A 2 3.24 -11.01 12.66
N PRO A 3 4.05 -11.31 11.63
CA PRO A 3 5.49 -11.42 11.80
C PRO A 3 6.02 -10.10 12.37
N ARG A 4 6.88 -10.18 13.38
CA ARG A 4 7.53 -9.01 13.96
C ARG A 4 8.41 -8.38 12.88
N ALA A 5 8.02 -7.20 12.39
CA ALA A 5 8.74 -6.53 11.32
C ALA A 5 10.16 -6.15 11.79
N VAL A 6 11.18 -6.72 11.14
CA VAL A 6 12.57 -6.35 11.36
C VAL A 6 12.82 -5.05 10.60
N ARG A 7 12.94 -3.93 11.31
CA ARG A 7 13.29 -2.65 10.70
C ARG A 7 14.77 -2.61 10.38
N ARG A 8 15.11 -2.21 9.16
CA ARG A 8 16.49 -1.99 8.71
C ARG A 8 16.56 -0.63 8.04
N HIS A 9 17.60 0.13 8.34
CA HIS A 9 17.87 1.37 7.62
C HIS A 9 18.32 1.05 6.20
N LYS A 10 17.76 1.78 5.23
CA LYS A 10 18.08 1.68 3.81
C LYS A 10 18.37 3.08 3.30
N HIS A 11 19.39 3.20 2.46
CA HIS A 11 19.68 4.44 1.75
C HIS A 11 19.06 4.35 0.36
N LEU A 12 18.04 5.18 0.12
CA LEU A 12 17.31 5.24 -1.15
C LEU A 12 17.32 6.69 -1.62
N GLN A 13 17.42 6.90 -2.93
CA GLN A 13 17.16 8.20 -3.55
C GLN A 13 15.71 8.22 -4.00
N LEU A 14 14.90 9.08 -3.40
CA LEU A 14 13.48 9.22 -3.69
C LEU A 14 13.16 10.68 -3.98
N ASP A 15 12.15 10.89 -4.82
CA ASP A 15 11.64 12.23 -5.11
C ASP A 15 10.89 12.78 -3.88
N GLN A 16 11.39 13.89 -3.35
CA GLN A 16 10.84 14.56 -2.18
C GLN A 16 9.39 15.00 -2.36
N ALA A 17 9.00 15.43 -3.57
CA ALA A 17 7.64 15.87 -3.84
C ALA A 17 6.65 14.70 -3.73
N LYS A 18 7.06 13.50 -4.18
CA LYS A 18 6.26 12.28 -4.04
C LYS A 18 6.09 11.88 -2.56
N LEU A 19 7.15 11.99 -1.76
CA LEU A 19 7.08 11.72 -0.31
C LEU A 19 6.15 12.68 0.41
N THR A 20 6.23 13.98 0.12
CA THR A 20 5.33 14.98 0.69
C THR A 20 3.87 14.71 0.34
N ARG A 21 3.59 14.38 -0.94
CA ARG A 21 2.23 14.03 -1.36
C ARG A 21 1.75 12.76 -0.68
N ALA A 22 2.58 11.73 -0.62
CA ALA A 22 2.25 10.47 0.04
C ALA A 22 1.92 10.68 1.53
N LYS A 23 2.69 11.50 2.24
CA LYS A 23 2.39 11.85 3.65
C LYS A 23 1.00 12.45 3.82
N SER A 24 0.64 13.41 2.96
CA SER A 24 -0.68 14.06 3.01
C SER A 24 -1.81 13.08 2.69
N VAL A 25 -1.71 12.33 1.59
CA VAL A 25 -2.75 11.38 1.15
C VAL A 25 -2.95 10.25 2.15
N LEU A 26 -1.87 9.75 2.76
CA LEU A 26 -1.90 8.61 3.67
C LEU A 26 -2.08 9.01 5.14
N GLY A 27 -2.20 10.31 5.44
CA GLY A 27 -2.31 10.84 6.80
C GLY A 27 -1.14 10.45 7.70
N ALA A 28 0.08 10.40 7.13
CA ALA A 28 1.29 9.96 7.82
C ALA A 28 2.05 11.16 8.41
N LYS A 29 2.57 10.99 9.64
CA LYS A 29 3.36 12.00 10.35
C LYS A 29 4.78 12.09 9.80
N THR A 30 5.34 10.95 9.39
CA THR A 30 6.72 10.83 8.90
C THR A 30 6.78 10.20 7.50
N GLU A 31 7.90 10.40 6.80
CA GLU A 31 8.13 9.77 5.49
C GLU A 31 8.22 8.25 5.60
N THR A 32 8.90 7.73 6.63
CA THR A 32 8.94 6.30 6.92
C THR A 32 7.54 5.73 7.10
N GLU A 33 6.68 6.41 7.86
CA GLU A 33 5.30 5.98 8.04
C GLU A 33 4.50 6.01 6.73
N ALA A 34 4.71 7.02 5.89
CA ALA A 34 4.07 7.08 4.56
C ALA A 34 4.50 5.90 3.68
N ILE A 35 5.80 5.58 3.66
CA ILE A 35 6.35 4.45 2.89
C ILE A 35 5.77 3.13 3.42
N GLU A 36 5.79 2.89 4.73
CA GLU A 36 5.27 1.65 5.33
C GLU A 36 3.76 1.47 5.05
N ARG A 37 2.97 2.54 5.14
CA ARG A 37 1.53 2.50 4.81
C ARG A 37 1.30 2.21 3.32
N ALA A 38 2.06 2.85 2.43
CA ALA A 38 1.97 2.61 0.99
C ALA A 38 2.31 1.15 0.65
N LEU A 39 3.34 0.58 1.26
CA LEU A 39 3.72 -0.83 1.07
C LEU A 39 2.63 -1.77 1.59
N ALA A 40 2.05 -1.50 2.77
CA ALA A 40 0.95 -2.28 3.30
C ALA A 40 -0.28 -2.27 2.37
N LEU A 41 -0.66 -1.08 1.86
CA LEU A 41 -1.78 -0.93 0.93
C LEU A 41 -1.58 -1.76 -0.34
N VAL A 42 -0.41 -1.68 -0.98
CA VAL A 42 -0.13 -2.43 -2.22
C VAL A 42 -0.15 -3.93 -1.99
N VAL A 43 0.36 -4.40 -0.85
CA VAL A 43 0.33 -5.82 -0.48
C VAL A 43 -1.10 -6.29 -0.20
N GLU A 44 -1.89 -5.50 0.51
CA GLU A 44 -3.30 -5.78 0.78
C GLU A 44 -4.12 -5.81 -0.52
N GLU A 45 -3.97 -4.82 -1.40
CA GLU A 45 -4.62 -4.77 -2.72
C GLU A 45 -4.29 -6.02 -3.54
N HIS A 46 -3.02 -6.41 -3.61
CA HIS A 46 -2.63 -7.63 -4.32
C HIS A 46 -3.21 -8.89 -3.67
N THR A 47 -3.30 -8.92 -2.33
CA THR A 47 -3.88 -10.05 -1.58
C THR A 47 -5.39 -10.16 -1.78
N LEU A 48 -6.09 -9.04 -1.98
CA LEU A 48 -7.52 -9.00 -2.30
C LEU A 48 -7.78 -9.30 -3.78
N ASP A 49 -6.91 -8.84 -4.66
CA ASP A 49 -7.03 -9.06 -6.11
C ASP A 49 -6.87 -10.53 -6.50
N GLN A 50 -6.07 -11.31 -5.78
CA GLN A 50 -5.96 -12.75 -6.07
C GLN A 50 -7.27 -13.53 -5.88
N PRO A 51 -7.94 -13.48 -4.71
CA PRO A 51 -9.24 -14.12 -4.51
C PRO A 51 -10.32 -13.45 -5.37
N LEU A 52 -10.27 -12.14 -5.59
CA LEU A 52 -11.20 -11.47 -6.51
C LEU A 52 -11.01 -11.90 -7.97
N LYS A 53 -9.78 -12.12 -8.45
CA LYS A 53 -9.52 -12.69 -9.79
C LYS A 53 -10.00 -14.13 -9.88
N ARG A 54 -9.78 -14.94 -8.84
CA ARG A 54 -10.34 -16.30 -8.74
C ARG A 54 -11.88 -16.29 -8.73
N ALA A 55 -12.48 -15.31 -8.05
CA ALA A 55 -13.93 -15.14 -7.95
C ALA A 55 -14.55 -14.44 -9.17
N LYS A 56 -13.80 -13.65 -9.93
CA LYS A 56 -14.24 -12.99 -11.19
C LYS A 56 -14.47 -13.98 -12.34
N GLY A 57 -14.00 -15.22 -12.22
CA GLY A 57 -14.55 -16.32 -13.02
C GLY A 57 -16.04 -16.60 -12.74
N ARG A 58 -16.60 -16.07 -11.65
CA ARG A 58 -17.99 -16.25 -11.21
C ARG A 58 -18.81 -14.97 -11.01
N MET A 59 -18.22 -13.79 -10.77
CA MET A 59 -19.03 -12.58 -10.55
C MET A 59 -18.31 -11.26 -10.90
N GLN A 60 -18.85 -10.53 -11.89
CA GLN A 60 -18.40 -9.20 -12.31
C GLN A 60 -18.82 -8.14 -11.28
N LEU A 61 -17.89 -7.68 -10.43
CA LEU A 61 -18.13 -6.51 -9.57
C LEU A 61 -17.65 -5.23 -10.27
N ARG A 62 -18.62 -4.38 -10.63
CA ARG A 62 -18.44 -3.05 -11.21
C ARG A 62 -17.71 -2.15 -10.21
N ARG A 63 -16.68 -1.45 -10.69
CA ARG A 63 -15.89 -0.48 -9.92
C ARG A 63 -16.81 0.62 -9.41
N VAL A 64 -16.85 0.83 -8.10
CA VAL A 64 -17.39 2.05 -7.50
C VAL A 64 -16.25 2.70 -6.74
N PHE A 65 -15.55 3.60 -7.42
CA PHE A 65 -14.82 4.69 -6.81
C PHE A 65 -15.20 5.93 -7.61
N ARG A 66 -15.75 6.93 -6.91
CA ARG A 66 -16.14 8.25 -7.43
C ARG A 66 -15.00 9.23 -7.22
#